data_AF-A0A7W3W4H1-F1
#
_entry.id   AF-A0A7W3W4H1-F1
#
_cell.length_a   1.000
_cell.length_b   1.000
_cell.length_c   1.000
_cell.angle_alpha   90.00
_cell.angle_beta   90.00
_cell.angle_gamma   90.00
#
_symmetry.space_group_name_H-M   'P 1'
#
loop_
_entity.id
_entity.type
_entity.pdbx_description
1 polymer ?
#
loop_
_entity_poly.entity_id
_entity_poly.type
_entity_poly.pdbx_seq_one_letter_code
_entity_poly.pdbx_strand_id
1 'polypeptide(L)' 'MAERTLAEQLGSPLPDGIESLPEQHKQDLSSALRDARHRQAQALARAGEESLKYVPALLRGAVRKAVGL' A
#
# COMPACT_ATOMS: atom_id res chain seq x y z
N MET A 1 -13.11 -9.39 -7.80
CA MET A 1 -12.27 -8.17 -7.66
C MET A 1 -11.42 -8.10 -8.91
N ALA A 2 -11.65 -7.14 -9.81
CA ALA A 2 -10.87 -7.02 -11.05
C ALA A 2 -9.40 -6.74 -10.70
N GLU A 3 -8.47 -7.46 -11.31
CA GLU A 3 -7.05 -7.17 -11.16
C GLU A 3 -6.76 -5.77 -11.70
N ARG A 4 -6.28 -4.88 -10.83
CA ARG A 4 -5.81 -3.56 -11.25
C ARG A 4 -4.54 -3.73 -12.09
N THR A 5 -4.56 -3.17 -13.29
CA THR A 5 -3.42 -3.12 -14.21
C THR A 5 -2.26 -2.35 -13.59
N LEU A 6 -1.03 -2.60 -14.08
CA LEU A 6 0.17 -1.95 -13.54
C LEU A 6 0.09 -0.41 -13.59
N ALA A 7 -0.58 0.13 -14.62
CA ALA A 7 -0.80 1.57 -14.80
C ALA A 7 -1.66 2.14 -13.67
N GLU A 8 -2.75 1.43 -13.33
CA GLU A 8 -3.65 1.80 -12.25
C GLU A 8 -2.97 1.69 -10.88
N GLN A 9 -2.01 0.78 -10.71
CA GLN A 9 -1.24 0.63 -9.48
C GLN A 9 -0.17 1.71 -9.29
N LEU A 10 0.43 2.19 -10.38
CA LEU A 10 1.41 3.28 -10.38
C LEU A 10 0.75 4.66 -10.30
N GLY A 11 -0.51 4.79 -10.75
CA GLY A 11 -1.22 6.07 -10.79
C GLY A 11 -0.64 7.05 -11.81
N SER A 12 0.13 6.54 -12.77
CA SER A 12 0.88 7.28 -13.79
C SER A 12 1.00 6.40 -15.04
N PRO A 13 1.20 6.98 -16.24
CA PRO A 13 1.63 6.21 -17.40
C PRO A 13 2.83 5.32 -17.06
N LEU A 14 2.86 4.10 -17.62
CA LEU A 14 4.00 3.22 -17.47
C LEU A 14 5.23 3.88 -18.11
N PRO A 15 6.41 3.81 -17.47
CA PRO A 15 7.65 4.15 -18.15
C PRO A 15 7.82 3.26 -19.38
N ASP A 16 8.36 3.81 -20.48
CA ASP A 16 8.56 3.11 -21.76
C ASP A 16 9.33 1.76 -21.59
N GLY A 17 10.26 1.73 -20.64
CA GLY A 17 11.02 0.53 -20.29
C GLY A 17 10.19 -0.60 -19.66
N ILE A 18 9.03 -0.30 -19.08
CA ILE A 18 8.09 -1.29 -18.53
C ILE A 18 7.05 -1.67 -19.60
N GLU A 19 6.64 -0.72 -20.45
CA GLU A 19 5.69 -0.99 -21.53
C GLU A 19 6.27 -1.92 -22.60
N SER A 20 7.58 -1.84 -22.85
CA SER A 20 8.31 -2.73 -23.75
C SER A 20 8.54 -4.15 -23.21
N LEU A 21 8.26 -4.40 -21.92
CA LEU A 21 8.46 -5.73 -21.34
C LEU A 21 7.43 -6.75 -21.85
N PRO A 22 7.85 -8.03 -21.98
CA PRO A 22 6.93 -9.15 -22.11
C PRO A 22 5.85 -9.16 -21.02
N GLU A 23 4.66 -9.62 -21.39
CA GLU A 23 3.49 -9.61 -20.49
C GLU A 23 3.72 -10.39 -19.19
N GLN A 24 4.51 -11.47 -19.25
CA GLN A 24 4.90 -12.24 -18.07
C GLN A 24 5.64 -11.38 -17.04
N HIS A 25 6.59 -10.54 -17.48
CA HIS A 25 7.35 -9.67 -16.59
C HIS A 25 6.50 -8.51 -16.05
N LYS A 26 5.52 -8.02 -16.83
CA LYS A 26 4.54 -7.05 -16.34
C LYS A 26 3.67 -7.64 -15.24
N GLN A 27 3.25 -8.90 -15.38
CA GLN A 27 2.50 -9.61 -14.34
C GLN A 27 3.32 -9.80 -13.08
N ASP A 28 4.59 -10.24 -13.19
CA ASP A 28 5.51 -10.37 -12.06
C ASP A 28 5.68 -9.05 -11.31
N LEU A 29 5.89 -7.95 -12.04
CA LEU A 29 5.97 -6.60 -11.47
C LEU A 29 4.67 -6.19 -10.77
N SER A 30 3.51 -6.51 -11.35
CA SER A 30 2.22 -6.22 -10.75
C SER A 30 2.01 -6.95 -9.43
N SER A 31 2.47 -8.20 -9.33
CA SER A 31 2.39 -9.01 -8.13
C SER A 31 3.36 -8.48 -7.07
N ALA A 32 4.60 -8.21 -7.46
CA ALA A 32 5.61 -7.62 -6.57
C ALA A 32 5.18 -6.26 -6.01
N LEU A 33 4.54 -5.42 -6.82
CA LEU A 33 4.02 -4.12 -6.41
C LEU A 33 2.85 -4.27 -5.44
N ARG A 34 1.91 -5.19 -5.72
CA ARG A 34 0.80 -5.52 -4.79
C ARG A 34 1.34 -5.97 -3.43
N ASP A 35 2.31 -6.87 -3.41
CA ASP A 35 2.93 -7.37 -2.18
C ASP A 35 3.69 -6.28 -1.42
N ALA A 36 4.41 -5.40 -2.14
CA ALA A 36 5.08 -4.25 -1.54
C ALA A 36 4.09 -3.29 -0.88
N ARG A 37 2.97 -3.00 -1.55
CA ARG A 37 1.89 -2.15 -0.99
C ARG A 37 1.26 -2.79 0.25
N HIS A 38 1.02 -4.10 0.21
CA HIS A 38 0.48 -4.81 1.37
C HIS A 38 1.44 -4.74 2.57
N ARG A 39 2.73 -5.00 2.36
CA ARG A 39 3.77 -4.87 3.39
C ARG A 39 3.87 -3.45 3.93
N GLN A 40 3.83 -2.45 3.07
CA GLN A 40 3.85 -1.03 3.46
C GLN A 40 2.63 -0.69 4.35
N ALA A 41 1.43 -1.09 3.95
CA ALA A 41 0.21 -0.84 4.71
C ALA A 41 0.28 -1.49 6.10
N GLN A 42 0.75 -2.74 6.19
CA GLN A 42 0.94 -3.42 7.47
C GLN A 42 1.98 -2.71 8.35
N ALA A 43 3.10 -2.27 7.77
CA ALA A 43 4.13 -1.56 8.51
C ALA A 43 3.62 -0.22 9.06
N LEU A 44 2.87 0.54 8.25
CA LEU A 44 2.24 1.79 8.67
C LEU A 44 1.19 1.57 9.76
N ALA A 45 0.34 0.54 9.62
CA ALA A 45 -0.64 0.20 10.64
C ALA A 45 0.03 -0.12 11.98
N ARG A 46 1.08 -0.95 11.97
CA ARG A 46 1.86 -1.26 13.18
C ARG A 46 2.50 -0.02 13.78
N ALA A 47 3.13 0.83 12.98
CA ALA A 47 3.74 2.07 13.48
C ALA A 47 2.70 3.02 14.08
N GLY A 48 1.51 3.10 13.48
CA GLY A 48 0.38 3.86 14.01
C GLY A 48 -0.10 3.34 15.36
N GLU A 49 -0.27 2.02 15.49
CA GLU A 49 -0.65 1.36 16.74
C GLU A 49 0.37 1.59 17.86
N GLU A 50 1.66 1.47 17.55
CA GLU A 50 2.73 1.76 18.51
C GLU A 50 2.72 3.21 18.95
N SER A 51 2.41 4.14 18.05
CA SER A 51 2.30 5.57 18.35
C SER A 51 1.13 5.88 19.30
N LEU A 52 0.03 5.12 19.24
CA LEU A 52 -1.11 5.29 20.15
C LEU A 52 -0.77 4.97 21.61
N LYS A 53 0.34 4.25 21.89
CA LYS A 53 0.79 4.01 23.26
C LYS A 53 1.11 5.31 24.00
N TYR A 54 1.57 6.34 23.28
CA TYR A 54 1.85 7.67 23.83
C TYR A 54 0.60 8.54 23.99
N VAL A 55 -0.55 8.14 23.41
CA VAL A 55 -1.83 8.84 23.58
C VAL A 55 -2.49 8.40 24.89
N PRO A 56 -3.05 9.32 25.68
CA PRO A 56 -3.84 8.98 26.87
C PRO A 56 -4.96 8.00 26.55
N ALA A 57 -5.17 7.00 27.40
CA ALA A 57 -6.09 5.88 27.13
C ALA A 57 -7.52 6.31 26.74
N LEU A 58 -8.02 7.39 27.35
CA LEU A 58 -9.35 7.94 27.08
C LEU A 58 -9.50 8.48 25.63
N LEU A 59 -8.41 8.92 25.01
CA LEU A 59 -8.41 9.53 23.67
C LEU A 59 -8.01 8.54 22.56
N ARG A 60 -7.41 7.40 22.90
CA ARG A 60 -6.89 6.42 21.92
C ARG A 60 -7.92 5.99 20.90
N GLY A 61 -9.17 5.75 21.31
CA GLY A 61 -10.24 5.33 20.39
C GLY A 61 -10.62 6.41 19.37
N ALA A 62 -10.66 7.67 19.79
CA ALA A 62 -10.94 8.80 18.91
C ALA A 62 -9.78 9.03 17.93
N VAL A 63 -8.54 8.99 18.42
CA VAL A 63 -7.34 9.16 17.58
C VAL A 63 -7.22 8.02 16.57
N ARG A 64 -7.38 6.76 17.00
CA ARG A 64 -7.39 5.58 16.12
C ARG A 64 -8.35 5.76 14.93
N LYS A 65 -9.60 6.15 15.21
CA LYS A 65 -10.60 6.42 14.17
C LYS A 65 -10.19 7.56 13.23
N ALA A 66 -9.63 8.64 13.76
CA ALA A 66 -9.23 9.80 12.97
C ALA A 66 -8.09 9.48 11.97
N VAL A 67 -7.17 8.58 12.33
CA VAL A 67 -6.04 8.19 11.48
C VAL A 67 -6.31 6.97 10.60
N GLY A 68 -7.53 6.41 10.64
CA GLY A 68 -7.93 5.29 9.80
C GLY A 68 -7.27 3.95 10.15
N LEU A 69 -6.96 3.74 11.43
CA LEU A 69 -6.45 2.47 11.98
C LEU A 69 -7.58 1.57 12.51
#